data_AF-A0A454VY77-F1
#
_entry.id   AF-A0A454VY77-F1
#
_cell.length_a   1.000
_cell.length_b   1.000
_cell.length_c   1.000
_cell.angle_alpha   90.00
_cell.angle_beta   90.00
_cell.angle_gamma   90.00
#
_symmetry.space_group_name_H-M   'P 1'
#
loop_
_entity.id
_entity.type
_entity.pdbx_description
1 polymer ?
#
loop_
_entity_poly.entity_id
_entity_poly.type
_entity_poly.pdbx_seq_one_letter_code
_entity_poly.pdbx_strand_id
1 'polypeptide(L)'
;MKQIPNLPLAYVDSLAVTGSYAAQRFVHIAVGGQLMLYVAPWLGIDNVADYLGLLPVTEGADLLLLKEPDPFVRKRAAFADNAVQYVDLSQAALDCLAGPGRMPAEGEALLDFMEMYPEQWRGSLIDFMATHTPH
;
A
#
# COMPACT_ATOMS: atom_id res chain seq x y z
N MET A 1 -21.02 20.32 4.30
CA MET A 1 -19.85 19.54 3.86
C MET A 1 -19.04 19.24 5.11
N LYS A 2 -19.01 17.99 5.61
CA LYS A 2 -18.18 17.63 6.76
C LYS A 2 -16.72 17.77 6.31
N GLN A 3 -15.90 18.54 7.04
CA GLN A 3 -14.46 18.51 6.86
C GLN A 3 -14.00 17.06 7.03
N ILE A 4 -13.21 16.54 6.08
CA ILE A 4 -12.50 15.28 6.27
C ILE A 4 -11.49 15.55 7.40
N PRO A 5 -11.61 14.89 8.56
CA PRO A 5 -10.69 15.12 9.66
C PRO A 5 -9.28 14.67 9.25
N ASN A 6 -8.27 15.46 9.58
CA ASN A 6 -6.87 15.09 9.37
C ASN A 6 -6.52 13.91 10.27
N LEU A 7 -6.23 12.75 9.67
CA LEU A 7 -5.76 11.56 10.38
C LEU A 7 -4.62 11.94 11.35
N PRO A 8 -4.66 11.49 12.62
CA PRO A 8 -3.50 11.60 13.49
C PRO A 8 -2.30 10.92 12.85
N LEU A 9 -1.08 11.45 13.04
CA LEU A 9 0.13 10.85 12.48
C LEU A 9 0.27 9.36 12.84
N ALA A 10 -0.11 8.97 14.06
CA ALA A 10 -0.12 7.57 14.49
C ALA A 10 -1.05 6.65 13.65
N TYR A 11 -2.14 7.19 13.09
CA TYR A 11 -3.01 6.46 12.17
C TYR A 11 -2.34 6.35 10.80
N VAL A 12 -1.75 7.44 10.31
CA VAL A 12 -1.03 7.45 9.03
C VAL A 12 0.13 6.44 9.03
N ASP A 13 0.87 6.35 10.14
CA ASP A 13 1.97 5.38 10.32
C ASP A 13 1.50 3.92 10.47
N SER A 14 0.20 3.72 10.63
CA SER A 14 -0.47 2.43 10.83
C SER A 14 -1.29 1.99 9.62
N LEU A 15 -1.22 2.74 8.52
CA LEU A 15 -1.91 2.47 7.26
C LEU A 15 -0.90 2.34 6.13
N ALA A 16 -1.06 1.35 5.24
CA ALA A 16 -0.23 1.23 4.04
C ALA A 16 -1.08 1.00 2.79
N VAL A 17 -0.87 1.81 1.76
CA VAL A 17 -1.52 1.68 0.45
C VAL A 17 -0.95 0.48 -0.30
N THR A 18 -1.84 -0.34 -0.87
CA THR A 18 -1.47 -1.49 -1.72
C THR A 18 -2.34 -1.58 -2.98
N GLY A 19 -2.15 -2.64 -3.77
CA GLY A 19 -2.89 -2.95 -4.99
C GLY A 19 -2.63 -1.96 -6.12
N SER A 20 -3.65 -1.71 -6.95
CA SER A 20 -3.53 -0.85 -8.13
C SER A 20 -2.95 0.54 -7.84
N TYR A 21 -3.33 1.16 -6.71
CA TYR A 21 -2.79 2.47 -6.32
C TYR A 21 -1.30 2.44 -5.98
N ALA A 22 -0.78 1.33 -5.44
CA ALA A 22 0.65 1.16 -5.24
C ALA A 22 1.37 0.85 -6.55
N ALA A 23 0.78 0.00 -7.39
CA ALA A 23 1.33 -0.35 -8.70
C ALA A 23 1.48 0.85 -9.64
N GLN A 24 0.52 1.78 -9.60
CA GLN A 24 0.51 3.02 -10.41
C GLN A 24 1.69 3.95 -10.16
N ARG A 25 2.49 3.73 -9.10
CA ARG A 25 3.74 4.46 -8.90
C ARG A 25 4.86 4.02 -9.85
N PHE A 26 4.71 2.87 -10.49
CA PHE A 26 5.73 2.26 -11.34
C PHE A 26 5.20 1.94 -12.75
N VAL A 27 3.95 1.48 -12.85
CA VAL A 27 3.33 1.05 -14.10
C VAL A 27 1.90 1.58 -14.24
N HIS A 28 1.53 2.06 -15.42
CA HIS A 28 0.20 2.64 -15.69
C HIS A 28 -0.59 1.75 -16.67
N ILE A 29 -1.08 0.61 -16.20
CA ILE A 29 -1.81 -0.37 -17.01
C ILE A 29 -3.32 -0.06 -17.10
N ALA A 30 -3.91 0.45 -16.01
CA ALA A 30 -5.32 0.83 -15.97
C ALA A 30 -5.52 2.19 -15.28
N VAL A 31 -6.59 2.88 -15.65
CA VAL A 31 -7.04 4.11 -14.98
C VAL A 31 -8.11 3.74 -13.96
N GLY A 32 -7.95 4.22 -12.74
CA GLY A 32 -8.88 3.95 -11.63
C GLY A 32 -8.59 2.62 -10.93
N GLY A 33 -9.52 2.22 -10.07
CA GLY A 33 -9.37 1.06 -9.20
C GLY A 33 -9.88 1.35 -7.80
N GLN A 34 -10.00 0.30 -7.00
CA GLN A 34 -10.38 0.39 -5.61
C GLN A 34 -9.15 0.76 -4.78
N LEU A 35 -9.27 1.75 -3.88
CA LEU A 35 -8.17 2.06 -2.96
C LEU A 35 -8.10 0.95 -1.90
N MET A 36 -6.94 0.31 -1.76
CA MET A 36 -6.73 -0.77 -0.80
C MET A 36 -5.73 -0.32 0.25
N LEU A 37 -6.11 -0.43 1.52
CA LEU A 37 -5.29 -0.03 2.67
C LEU A 37 -5.11 -1.23 3.61
N TYR A 38 -3.87 -1.60 3.90
CA TYR A 38 -3.57 -2.40 5.07
C TYR A 38 -3.70 -1.55 6.33
N VAL A 39 -4.35 -2.13 7.34
CA VAL A 39 -4.58 -1.54 8.65
C VAL A 39 -3.82 -2.35 9.69
N ALA A 40 -3.00 -1.66 10.49
CA ALA A 40 -2.27 -2.30 11.58
C ALA A 40 -3.25 -2.96 12.60
N PRO A 41 -2.92 -4.13 13.17
CA PRO A 41 -3.83 -4.91 14.00
C PRO A 41 -4.29 -4.15 15.25
N TRP A 42 -3.42 -3.32 15.83
CA TRP A 42 -3.74 -2.50 17.01
C TRP A 42 -4.61 -1.29 16.69
N LEU A 43 -4.63 -0.83 15.43
CA LEU A 43 -5.48 0.28 15.03
C LEU A 43 -6.93 -0.19 14.85
N GLY A 44 -7.12 -1.35 14.21
CA GLY A 44 -8.43 -1.95 13.97
C GLY A 44 -9.18 -1.31 12.80
N ILE A 45 -9.78 -2.14 11.96
CA ILE A 45 -10.51 -1.70 10.74
C ILE A 45 -11.68 -0.78 11.10
N ASP A 46 -12.46 -1.13 12.13
CA ASP A 46 -13.66 -0.37 12.50
C ASP A 46 -13.30 1.06 12.96
N ASN A 47 -12.23 1.23 13.72
CA ASN A 47 -11.74 2.55 14.14
C ASN A 47 -11.33 3.42 12.96
N VAL A 48 -10.68 2.82 11.94
CA VAL A 48 -10.31 3.53 10.71
C VAL A 48 -11.55 3.91 9.92
N ALA A 49 -12.49 2.98 9.77
CA ALA A 49 -13.74 3.21 9.04
C ALA A 49 -14.55 4.35 9.69
N ASP A 50 -14.72 4.31 11.01
CA ASP A 50 -15.45 5.33 11.77
C ASP A 50 -14.76 6.69 11.67
N TYR A 51 -13.43 6.72 11.82
CA TYR A 51 -12.65 7.96 11.77
C TYR A 51 -12.74 8.62 10.39
N LEU A 52 -12.63 7.83 9.32
CA LEU A 52 -12.73 8.30 7.95
C LEU A 52 -14.18 8.54 7.50
N GLY A 53 -15.17 8.16 8.33
CA GLY A 53 -16.58 8.26 8.00
C GLY A 53 -16.99 7.38 6.82
N LEU A 54 -16.37 6.21 6.68
CA LEU A 54 -16.67 5.26 5.62
C LEU A 54 -18.04 4.61 5.85
N LEU A 55 -18.70 4.27 4.74
CA LEU A 55 -19.96 3.54 4.76
C LEU A 55 -19.70 2.09 4.34
N PRO A 56 -20.09 1.09 5.15
CA PRO A 56 -19.89 -0.31 4.79
C PRO A 56 -20.82 -0.68 3.63
N VAL A 57 -20.28 -1.38 2.63
CA VAL A 57 -21.02 -1.89 1.49
C VAL A 57 -20.61 -3.34 1.22
N THR A 58 -21.51 -4.14 0.67
CA THR A 58 -21.27 -5.56 0.37
C THR A 58 -20.66 -5.77 -1.02
N GLU A 59 -20.86 -4.82 -1.94
CA GLU A 59 -20.35 -4.86 -3.31
C GLU A 59 -19.98 -3.44 -3.76
N GLY A 60 -19.06 -3.35 -4.73
CA GLY A 60 -18.71 -2.08 -5.37
C GLY A 60 -18.09 -1.04 -4.44
N ALA A 61 -17.36 -1.45 -3.40
CA ALA A 61 -16.69 -0.51 -2.50
C ALA A 61 -15.63 0.32 -3.24
N ASP A 62 -15.52 1.61 -2.93
CA ASP A 62 -14.42 2.46 -3.43
C ASP A 62 -13.11 2.21 -2.67
N LEU A 63 -13.23 1.70 -1.44
CA LEU A 63 -12.16 1.50 -0.47
C LEU A 63 -12.25 0.10 0.15
N LEU A 64 -11.14 -0.64 0.19
CA LEU A 64 -10.98 -1.83 1.02
C LEU A 64 -10.02 -1.55 2.17
N LEU A 65 -10.50 -1.81 3.38
CA LEU A 65 -9.66 -1.90 4.57
C LEU A 65 -9.32 -3.37 4.80
N LEU A 66 -8.03 -3.68 4.77
CA LEU A 66 -7.49 -5.02 4.90
C LEU A 66 -6.74 -5.12 6.22
N LYS A 67 -6.85 -6.25 6.92
CA LYS A 67 -5.94 -6.52 8.04
C LYS A 67 -4.56 -6.80 7.46
N GLU A 68 -3.52 -6.16 8.00
CA GLU A 68 -2.16 -6.50 7.57
C GLU A 68 -1.91 -8.00 7.83
N PRO A 69 -1.42 -8.76 6.84
CA PRO A 69 -1.17 -10.19 7.01
C PRO A 69 0.04 -10.44 7.92
N ASP A 70 1.00 -9.51 7.90
CA ASP A 70 2.21 -9.55 8.69
C ASP A 70 2.78 -8.11 8.89
N PRO A 71 3.33 -7.78 10.08
CA PRO A 71 3.86 -6.44 10.36
C PRO A 71 5.00 -5.97 9.43
N PHE A 72 5.72 -6.89 8.77
CA PHE A 72 6.80 -6.55 7.84
C PHE A 72 6.29 -5.86 6.58
N VAL A 73 5.04 -6.09 6.16
CA VAL A 73 4.42 -5.41 5.02
C VAL A 73 4.48 -3.89 5.22
N ARG A 74 4.16 -3.44 6.43
CA ARG A 74 4.21 -2.01 6.78
C ARG A 74 5.62 -1.55 7.15
N LYS A 75 6.44 -2.37 7.81
CA LYS A 75 7.84 -1.98 8.13
C LYS A 75 8.71 -1.73 6.89
N ARG A 76 8.38 -2.38 5.77
CA ARG A 76 9.04 -2.18 4.48
C ARG A 76 8.37 -1.10 3.63
N ALA A 77 7.28 -0.52 4.11
CA ALA A 77 6.57 0.51 3.38
C ALA A 77 7.40 1.79 3.31
N ALA A 78 7.38 2.44 2.16
CA ALA A 78 8.05 3.72 1.94
C ALA A 78 7.07 4.88 2.11
N PHE A 79 7.53 5.97 2.71
CA PHE A 79 6.77 7.23 2.76
C PHE A 79 6.78 7.88 1.37
N ALA A 80 5.62 8.37 0.94
CA ALA A 80 5.53 9.35 -0.13
C ALA A 80 5.62 10.78 0.44
N ASP A 81 5.82 11.78 -0.43
CA ASP A 81 5.97 13.22 -0.08
C ASP A 81 4.87 13.80 0.84
N ASN A 82 3.76 13.07 1.01
CA ASN A 82 2.57 13.47 1.73
C ASN A 82 2.32 12.64 3.01
N ALA A 83 3.36 12.00 3.55
CA ALA A 83 3.32 11.10 4.72
C ALA A 83 2.51 9.80 4.55
N VAL A 84 1.90 9.54 3.39
CA VAL A 84 1.19 8.28 3.12
C VAL A 84 2.19 7.15 2.90
N GLN A 85 2.05 6.05 3.63
CA GLN A 85 2.87 4.86 3.43
C GLN A 85 2.33 4.00 2.28
N TYR A 86 3.22 3.48 1.47
CA TYR A 86 2.93 2.51 0.40
C TYR A 86 3.73 1.25 0.65
N VAL A 87 3.12 0.08 0.44
CA VAL A 87 3.85 -1.19 0.54
C VAL A 87 5.06 -1.21 -0.41
N ASP A 88 6.06 -2.02 -0.07
CA ASP A 88 7.21 -2.29 -0.94
C ASP A 88 6.75 -2.86 -2.29
N LEU A 89 7.53 -2.60 -3.35
CA LEU A 89 7.20 -3.01 -4.72
C LEU A 89 6.93 -4.52 -4.84
N SER A 90 7.69 -5.35 -4.13
CA SER A 90 7.49 -6.80 -4.15
C SER A 90 6.15 -7.19 -3.54
N GLN A 91 5.72 -6.53 -2.47
CA GLN A 91 4.41 -6.75 -1.87
C GLN A 91 3.29 -6.23 -2.78
N ALA A 92 3.47 -5.06 -3.41
CA ALA A 92 2.50 -4.55 -4.38
C ALA A 92 2.29 -5.53 -5.55
N ALA A 93 3.35 -6.16 -6.05
CA ALA A 93 3.26 -7.19 -7.09
C ALA A 93 2.46 -8.42 -6.61
N LEU A 94 2.75 -8.94 -5.42
CA LEU A 94 2.02 -10.07 -4.83
C LEU A 94 0.53 -9.75 -4.64
N ASP A 95 0.22 -8.57 -4.08
CA ASP A 95 -1.14 -8.13 -3.84
C ASP A 95 -1.91 -7.92 -5.14
N CYS A 96 -1.23 -7.44 -6.18
CA CYS A 96 -1.82 -7.29 -7.52
C CYS A 96 -2.12 -8.64 -8.17
N LEU A 97 -1.18 -9.59 -8.12
CA LEU A 97 -1.37 -10.94 -8.67
C LEU A 97 -2.50 -11.72 -7.98
N ALA A 98 -2.67 -11.53 -6.67
CA ALA A 98 -3.75 -12.13 -5.89
C ALA A 98 -5.06 -11.31 -5.91
N GLY A 99 -5.03 -10.10 -6.47
CA GLY A 99 -6.11 -9.13 -6.41
C GLY A 99 -7.17 -9.30 -7.50
N PRO A 100 -8.34 -8.69 -7.33
CA PRO A 100 -9.44 -8.80 -8.28
C PRO A 100 -9.27 -7.93 -9.55
N GLY A 101 -10.12 -8.20 -10.54
CA GLY A 101 -10.32 -7.32 -11.69
C GLY A 101 -9.08 -7.23 -12.60
N ARG A 102 -8.53 -6.02 -12.74
CA ARG A 102 -7.37 -5.74 -13.59
C ARG A 102 -6.03 -5.91 -12.87
N MET A 103 -6.06 -6.10 -11.55
CA MET A 103 -4.86 -6.20 -10.73
C MET A 103 -3.88 -7.29 -11.18
N PRO A 104 -4.30 -8.48 -11.63
CA PRO A 104 -3.33 -9.48 -12.09
C PRO A 104 -2.45 -8.98 -13.24
N ALA A 105 -3.00 -8.21 -14.18
CA ALA A 105 -2.22 -7.63 -15.28
C ALA A 105 -1.27 -6.52 -14.80
N GLU A 106 -1.65 -5.76 -13.76
CA GLU A 106 -0.76 -4.80 -13.10
C GLU A 106 0.38 -5.52 -12.37
N GLY A 107 0.09 -6.67 -11.74
CA GLY A 107 1.07 -7.52 -11.08
C GLY A 107 2.12 -8.06 -12.05
N GLU A 108 1.71 -8.58 -13.20
CA GLU A 108 2.64 -9.02 -14.26
C GLU A 108 3.50 -7.84 -14.76
N ALA A 109 2.90 -6.67 -15.01
CA ALA A 109 3.65 -5.49 -15.43
C ALA A 109 4.65 -5.02 -14.37
N LEU A 110 4.33 -5.17 -13.08
CA LEU A 110 5.29 -4.90 -11.99
C LEU A 110 6.45 -5.89 -12.00
N LEU A 111 6.20 -7.18 -12.26
CA LEU A 111 7.27 -8.16 -12.40
C LEU A 111 8.18 -7.82 -13.58
N ASP A 112 7.62 -7.46 -14.73
CA ASP A 112 8.38 -7.00 -15.90
C ASP A 112 9.23 -5.76 -15.58
N PHE A 113 8.66 -4.79 -14.86
CA PHE A 113 9.38 -3.60 -14.41
C PHE A 113 10.54 -3.98 -13.47
N MET A 114 10.30 -4.88 -12.52
CA MET A 114 11.30 -5.34 -11.55
C MET A 114 12.45 -6.11 -12.23
N GLU A 115 12.17 -6.84 -13.30
CA GLU A 115 13.18 -7.50 -14.11
C GLU A 115 13.99 -6.49 -14.92
N MET A 116 13.32 -5.51 -15.53
CA MET A 116 13.93 -4.53 -16.42
C MET A 116 14.75 -3.45 -15.70
N TYR A 117 14.36 -3.07 -14.48
CA TYR A 117 14.99 -2.00 -13.70
C TYR A 117 15.42 -2.43 -12.29
N PRO A 118 16.34 -3.42 -12.15
CA PRO A 118 16.87 -3.92 -10.88
C PRO A 118 17.18 -2.85 -9.84
N GLU A 119 17.93 -1.84 -10.25
CA GLU A 119 18.52 -0.81 -9.41
C GLU A 119 17.47 0.15 -8.84
N GLN A 120 16.37 0.37 -9.56
CA GLN A 120 15.34 1.33 -9.17
C GLN A 120 14.49 0.83 -7.99
N TRP A 121 14.38 -0.50 -7.81
CA TRP A 121 13.62 -1.07 -6.70
C TRP A 121 14.47 -1.83 -5.69
N ARG A 122 15.62 -2.40 -6.09
CA ARG A 122 16.54 -3.08 -5.16
C ARG A 122 17.41 -2.10 -4.36
N GLY A 123 17.55 -0.85 -4.82
CA GLY A 123 18.38 0.19 -4.17
C GLY A 123 17.97 0.51 -2.73
N SER A 124 16.67 0.38 -2.39
CA SER A 124 16.15 0.56 -1.03
C SER A 124 16.76 -0.40 0.00
N LEU A 125 17.13 -1.62 -0.41
CA LEU A 125 17.71 -2.62 0.49
C LEU A 125 19.17 -2.31 0.84
N ILE A 126 19.92 -1.68 -0.08
CA ILE A 126 21.34 -1.36 0.11
C ILE A 126 21.51 -0.17 1.07
N ASP A 127 20.69 0.87 0.94
CA ASP A 127 20.68 2.00 1.88
C ASP A 127 20.15 1.61 3.27
N PHE A 128 19.20 0.68 3.35
CA PHE A 128 18.72 0.12 4.62
C PHE A 128 19.83 -0.68 5.35
N MET A 129 20.61 -1.49 4.61
CA MET A 129 21.74 -2.23 5.20
C MET A 129 22.91 -1.32 5.59
N ALA A 130 23.18 -0.27 4.80
CA ALA A 130 24.24 0.70 5.10
C ALA A 130 23.97 1.53 6.37
N THR A 131 22.70 1.78 6.70
CA THR A 131 22.30 2.57 7.88
C THR A 131 22.11 1.75 9.17
N HIS A 132 22.09 0.41 9.10
CA HIS A 132 21.78 -0.46 10.24
C HIS A 132 22.83 -1.56 10.47
N THR A 133 24.09 -1.32 10.10
CA THR A 133 25.21 -2.18 10.55
C THR A 133 25.32 -2.11 12.08
N PRO A 134 25.13 -3.21 12.84
CA PRO A 134 25.42 -3.19 14.27
C PRO A 134 26.93 -3.12 14.45
N HIS A 135 27.40 -2.10 15.18
CA HIS A 135 28.75 -2.04 15.71
C HIS A 135 28.98 -3.10 16.79
#